data_AF-A0A3D4JLV1-F1
#
_entry.id   AF-A0A3D4JLV1-F1
#
_cell.length_a   1.000
_cell.length_b   1.000
_cell.length_c   1.000
_cell.angle_alpha   90.00
_cell.angle_beta   90.00
_cell.angle_gamma   90.00
#
_symmetry.space_group_name_H-M   'P 1'
#
loop_
_entity.id
_entity.type
_entity.pdbx_description
1 polymer ?
#
loop_
_entity_poly.entity_id
_entity_poly.type
_entity_poly.pdbx_seq_one_letter_code
_entity_poly.pdbx_strand_id
1 'polypeptide(L)' 'DLQDTIDNSNNSKDIAKAEKQKDKITKQLKETGDYDEKIAHLAFMEIDIDLDDGVKVNYEKVQTAKGRKLEILAKI' A
#
# COMPACT_ATOMS: atom_id res chain seq x y z
N ASP A 1 8.88 16.92 18.66
CA ASP A 1 8.11 16.06 17.75
C ASP A 1 6.61 16.32 17.79
N LEU A 2 5.87 15.76 16.80
CA LEU A 2 4.40 15.74 16.82
C LEU A 2 3.88 15.08 18.10
N GLN A 3 4.52 13.98 18.52
CA GLN A 3 4.18 13.28 19.76
C GLN A 3 4.44 14.14 21.00
N ASP A 4 5.58 14.83 21.07
CA ASP A 4 5.86 15.76 22.18
C ASP A 4 4.84 16.92 22.25
N THR A 5 4.36 17.40 21.10
CA THR A 5 3.34 18.45 21.03
C THR A 5 1.98 17.95 21.52
N ILE A 6 1.66 16.70 21.24
CA ILE A 6 0.43 16.05 21.74
C ILE A 6 0.53 15.86 23.26
N ASP A 7 1.67 15.41 23.75
CA ASP A 7 1.84 15.01 25.16
C ASP A 7 2.08 16.19 26.11
N ASN A 8 2.66 17.30 25.61
CA ASN A 8 3.14 18.40 26.47
C ASN A 8 2.54 19.79 26.16
N SER A 9 1.73 19.93 25.11
CA SER A 9 1.07 21.22 24.82
C SER A 9 -0.15 21.44 25.71
N ASN A 10 -0.37 22.68 26.14
CA ASN A 10 -1.62 23.10 26.79
C ASN A 10 -2.60 23.78 25.81
N ASN A 11 -2.21 23.92 24.54
CA ASN A 11 -3.06 24.51 23.50
C ASN A 11 -3.78 23.41 22.72
N SER A 12 -5.09 23.28 22.95
CA SER A 12 -5.95 22.29 22.31
C SER A 12 -5.94 22.35 20.78
N LYS A 13 -5.73 23.54 20.19
CA LYS A 13 -5.60 23.67 18.72
C LYS A 13 -4.32 23.04 18.20
N ASP A 14 -3.23 23.19 18.93
CA ASP A 14 -1.92 22.65 18.54
C ASP A 14 -1.91 21.13 18.67
N ILE A 15 -2.51 20.59 19.74
CA ILE A 15 -2.72 19.15 19.93
C ILE A 15 -3.54 18.58 18.76
N ALA A 16 -4.72 19.14 18.49
CA ALA A 16 -5.60 18.65 17.41
C ALA A 16 -4.96 18.72 16.02
N LYS A 17 -4.10 19.73 15.77
CA LYS A 17 -3.34 19.82 14.53
C LYS A 17 -2.26 18.73 14.44
N ALA A 18 -1.55 18.50 15.55
CA ALA A 18 -0.50 17.49 15.62
C ALA A 18 -1.06 16.06 15.46
N GLU A 19 -2.21 15.76 16.08
CA GLU A 19 -2.91 14.48 15.91
C GLU A 19 -3.32 14.24 14.45
N LYS A 20 -3.98 15.22 13.81
CA LYS A 20 -4.36 15.11 12.39
C LYS A 20 -3.15 14.88 11.48
N GLN A 21 -2.03 15.52 11.78
CA GLN A 21 -0.82 15.38 10.98
C GLN A 21 -0.17 14.00 11.19
N LYS A 22 -0.13 13.50 12.43
CA LYS A 22 0.32 12.14 12.76
C LYS A 22 -0.53 11.08 12.06
N ASP A 23 -1.86 11.23 12.10
CA ASP A 23 -2.78 10.32 11.43
C ASP A 23 -2.58 10.32 9.92
N LYS A 24 -2.38 11.50 9.32
CA LYS A 24 -2.08 11.62 7.89
C LYS A 24 -0.80 10.87 7.53
N ILE A 25 0.30 11.10 8.26
CA ILE A 25 1.59 10.45 8.01
C ILE A 25 1.47 8.93 8.18
N THR A 26 0.76 8.48 9.22
CA THR A 26 0.52 7.04 9.47
C THR A 26 -0.22 6.38 8.31
N LYS A 27 -1.25 7.05 7.76
CA LYS A 27 -1.98 6.57 6.58
C LYS A 27 -1.08 6.51 5.34
N GLN A 28 -0.27 7.55 5.11
CA GLN A 28 0.66 7.59 3.97
C GLN A 28 1.74 6.51 4.06
N LEU A 29 2.27 6.24 5.26
CA LEU A 29 3.23 5.15 5.47
C LEU A 29 2.60 3.79 5.16
N LYS A 30 1.37 3.56 5.64
CA LYS A 30 0.64 2.33 5.35
C LYS A 30 0.40 2.16 3.85
N GLU A 31 -0.14 3.19 3.19
CA GLU A 31 -0.39 3.16 1.74
C GLU A 31 0.90 2.91 0.95
N THR A 32 1.99 3.58 1.31
CA THR A 32 3.30 3.41 0.65
C THR A 32 3.84 1.99 0.81
N GLY A 33 3.73 1.41 2.01
CA GLY A 33 4.11 0.01 2.25
C GLY A 33 3.25 -0.98 1.46
N ASP A 34 1.94 -0.77 1.42
CA ASP A 34 1.01 -1.61 0.65
C ASP A 34 1.32 -1.52 -0.87
N TYR A 35 1.73 -0.35 -1.39
CA TYR A 35 2.15 -0.19 -2.78
C TYR A 35 3.50 -0.83 -3.08
N ASP A 36 4.45 -0.79 -2.15
CA ASP A 36 5.78 -1.40 -2.34
C ASP A 36 5.66 -2.92 -2.51
N GLU A 37 4.81 -3.59 -1.71
CA GLU A 37 4.53 -5.03 -1.89
C GLU A 37 3.96 -5.34 -3.28
N LYS A 38 3.05 -4.50 -3.79
CA LYS A 38 2.44 -4.66 -5.12
C LYS A 38 3.43 -4.42 -6.26
N ILE A 39 4.27 -3.38 -6.16
CA ILE A 39 5.27 -3.06 -7.18
C ILE A 39 6.38 -4.12 -7.20
N ALA A 40 6.83 -4.57 -6.02
CA ALA A 40 7.83 -5.64 -5.92
C ALA A 40 7.34 -6.94 -6.59
N HIS A 41 6.04 -7.26 -6.47
CA HIS A 41 5.45 -8.40 -7.18
C HIS A 41 5.61 -8.28 -8.70
N LEU A 42 5.21 -7.15 -9.28
CA LEU A 42 5.30 -6.94 -10.72
C LEU A 42 6.74 -6.86 -11.22
N ALA A 43 7.65 -6.28 -10.43
CA ALA A 43 9.02 -6.03 -10.85
C ALA A 43 9.95 -7.25 -10.71
N PHE A 44 9.75 -8.09 -9.68
CA PHE A 44 10.73 -9.12 -9.31
C PHE A 44 10.27 -10.56 -9.48
N MET A 45 8.96 -10.84 -9.62
CA MET A 45 8.50 -12.23 -9.55
C MET A 45 8.69 -13.06 -10.82
N GLU A 46 9.26 -12.49 -11.89
CA GLU A 46 9.53 -13.20 -13.18
C GLU A 46 8.38 -14.16 -13.53
N ILE A 47 7.15 -13.66 -13.46
CA ILE A 47 5.96 -14.50 -13.49
C ILE A 47 5.85 -15.11 -14.88
N ASP A 48 5.99 -16.43 -14.94
CA ASP A 48 5.88 -17.17 -16.18
C ASP A 48 4.46 -17.07 -16.73
N ILE A 49 4.36 -16.63 -17.99
CA ILE A 49 3.10 -16.46 -18.70
C ILE A 49 3.15 -17.27 -19.98
N ASP A 50 2.11 -18.10 -20.17
CA ASP A 50 1.89 -18.82 -21.41
C ASP A 50 0.89 -18.03 -22.23
N LEU A 51 1.26 -17.61 -23.44
CA LEU A 51 0.37 -16.83 -24.29
C LEU A 51 -0.86 -17.63 -24.74
N ASP A 52 -0.77 -18.96 -24.76
CA ASP A 52 -1.88 -19.84 -25.13
C ASP A 52 -2.95 -19.93 -24.02
N ASP A 53 -2.62 -19.61 -22.77
CA ASP A 53 -3.59 -19.54 -21.66
C ASP A 53 -4.59 -18.39 -21.83
N GLY A 54 -4.26 -17.42 -22.67
CA GLY A 54 -5.09 -16.27 -22.96
C GLY A 54 -5.12 -15.21 -21.85
N VAL A 55 -5.72 -14.06 -22.20
CA VAL A 55 -5.60 -12.83 -21.40
C VAL A 55 -6.12 -12.99 -19.98
N LYS A 56 -7.27 -13.65 -19.77
CA LYS A 56 -7.90 -13.75 -18.44
C LYS A 56 -7.06 -14.55 -17.44
N VAL A 57 -6.49 -15.66 -17.89
CA VAL A 57 -5.67 -16.53 -17.04
C VAL A 57 -4.36 -15.83 -16.69
N ASN A 58 -3.70 -15.24 -17.69
CA ASN A 58 -2.47 -14.47 -17.46
C ASN A 58 -2.71 -13.25 -16.57
N TYR A 59 -3.88 -12.61 -16.68
CA TYR A 59 -4.28 -11.51 -15.82
C TYR A 59 -4.35 -11.90 -14.33
N GLU A 60 -4.83 -13.11 -14.04
CA GLU A 60 -4.90 -13.62 -12.67
C GLU A 60 -3.51 -14.01 -12.14
N LYS A 61 -2.69 -14.64 -13.00
CA LYS A 61 -1.32 -15.07 -12.66
C LYS A 61 -0.44 -13.90 -12.20
N VAL A 62 -0.43 -12.80 -12.97
CA VAL A 62 0.41 -11.62 -12.68
C VAL A 62 -0.04 -10.79 -11.48
N GLN A 63 -1.12 -11.20 -10.82
CA GLN A 63 -1.66 -10.55 -9.63
C GLN A 63 -1.69 -11.49 -8.42
N THR A 64 -1.12 -12.70 -8.53
CA THR A 64 -1.17 -13.71 -7.49
C THR A 64 0.23 -14.04 -6.99
N ALA A 65 0.49 -13.78 -5.70
CA ALA A 65 1.77 -14.05 -5.05
C ALA A 65 1.58 -14.93 -3.81
N LYS A 66 2.35 -16.03 -3.70
CA LYS A 66 2.32 -16.92 -2.51
C LYS A 66 0.90 -17.36 -2.12
N GLY A 67 0.03 -17.61 -3.12
CA GLY A 67 -1.37 -18.00 -2.91
C GLY A 67 -2.32 -16.87 -2.52
N ARG A 68 -1.88 -15.61 -2.54
CA ARG A 68 -2.72 -14.42 -2.28
C ARG A 68 -2.86 -13.57 -3.54
N LYS A 69 -4.08 -13.14 -3.83
CA LYS A 69 -4.37 -12.16 -4.89
C LYS A 69 -4.12 -10.75 -4.37
N LEU A 70 -3.33 -9.98 -5.11
CA LEU A 70 -2.87 -8.63 -4.73
C LEU A 70 -3.71 -7.50 -5.34
N GLU A 71 -4.62 -7.83 -6.26
CA GLU A 71 -5.54 -6.89 -6.94
C GLU A 71 -4.83 -5.61 -7.40
N ILE A 72 -3.78 -5.80 -8.19
CA ILE A 72 -2.87 -4.73 -8.62
C ILE A 72 -3.39 -4.05 -9.88
N LEU A 73 -4.03 -4.82 -10.77
CA LEU A 73 -4.59 -4.37 -12.02
C LEU A 73 -6.12 -4.17 -11.89
N ALA A 74 -6.69 -3.37 -12.78
CA ALA A 74 -8.12 -3.09 -12.81
C ALA A 74 -8.96 -4.35 -13.14
N LYS A 75 -10.29 -4.26 -13.09
CA LYS A 75 -11.12 -5.40 -13.55
C LYS A 75 -11.19 -5.41 -15.07
N ILE A 76 -11.05 -6.59 -15.69
CA ILE A 76 -11.25 -6.85 -17.13
C ILE A 76 -12.51 -7.66 -17.40
#